data_AF-A0A2G6NG49-F1
#
_entry.id   AF-A0A2G6NG49-F1
#
_cell.length_a   1.000
_cell.length_b   1.000
_cell.length_c   1.000
_cell.angle_alpha   90.00
_cell.angle_beta   90.00
_cell.angle_gamma   90.00
#
_symmetry.space_group_name_H-M   'P 1'
#
loop_
_entity.id
_entity.type
_entity.pdbx_description
1 polymer ?
#
loop_
_entity_poly.entity_id
_entity_poly.type
_entity_poly.pdbx_seq_one_letter_code
_entity_poly.pdbx_strand_id
1 'polypeptide(L)'
;MRQYTIDELRPGEYDILKTCLDDRYLHASIGDIYWIPVPEALLSERQARHTDCAPLVVAVHLEAERLSCEFLLRTRSAMRCDCMAYANTAQRNWIIDTIDTLFSDCGIQT
;
A
#
# COMPACT_ATOMS: atom_id res chain seq x y z
N MET A 1 -15.17 5.04 1.46
CA MET A 1 -13.70 4.80 1.55
C MET A 1 -13.08 5.26 0.24
N ARG A 2 -11.90 5.91 0.27
CA ARG A 2 -11.20 6.36 -0.96
C ARG A 2 -10.07 5.39 -1.25
N GLN A 3 -9.99 4.85 -2.46
CA GLN A 3 -9.03 3.82 -2.84
C GLN A 3 -8.60 3.97 -4.31
N TYR A 4 -7.47 3.37 -4.63
CA TYR A 4 -7.02 3.10 -6.00
C TYR A 4 -7.15 1.59 -6.25
N THR A 5 -7.62 1.23 -7.44
CA THR A 5 -7.89 -0.15 -7.83
C THR A 5 -7.46 -0.33 -9.27
N ILE A 6 -6.67 -1.38 -9.51
CA ILE A 6 -6.45 -1.97 -10.82
C ILE A 6 -7.29 -3.24 -10.84
N ASP A 7 -8.37 -3.20 -11.60
CA ASP A 7 -9.25 -4.33 -11.85
C ASP A 7 -8.83 -5.06 -13.14
N GLU A 8 -9.40 -6.25 -13.35
CA GLU A 8 -9.17 -7.06 -14.56
C GLU A 8 -7.76 -7.70 -14.66
N LEU A 9 -7.20 -8.17 -13.54
CA LEU A 9 -6.01 -9.01 -13.58
C LEU A 9 -6.26 -10.26 -14.45
N ARG A 10 -5.35 -10.53 -15.37
CA ARG A 10 -5.42 -11.68 -16.27
C ARG A 10 -5.07 -12.98 -15.54
N PRO A 11 -5.48 -14.14 -16.07
CA PRO A 11 -5.09 -15.43 -15.51
C PRO A 11 -3.57 -15.55 -15.36
N GLY A 12 -3.12 -15.85 -14.14
CA GLY A 12 -1.70 -15.99 -13.79
C GLY A 12 -1.02 -14.70 -13.29
N GLU A 13 -1.59 -13.52 -13.53
CA GLU A 13 -1.01 -12.25 -13.03
C GLU A 13 -1.10 -12.15 -11.50
N TYR A 14 -2.14 -12.73 -10.89
CA TYR A 14 -2.24 -12.84 -9.43
C TYR A 14 -1.03 -13.55 -8.82
N ASP A 15 -0.62 -14.70 -9.35
CA ASP A 15 0.51 -15.47 -8.78
C ASP A 15 1.84 -14.74 -8.96
N ILE A 16 2.00 -14.02 -10.08
CA ILE A 16 3.16 -13.16 -10.34
C ILE A 16 3.21 -12.01 -9.33
N LEU A 17 2.11 -11.27 -9.18
CA LEU A 17 2.00 -10.16 -8.21
C LEU A 17 2.19 -10.65 -6.78
N LYS A 18 1.62 -11.80 -6.44
CA LYS A 18 1.78 -12.42 -5.13
C LYS A 18 3.25 -12.69 -4.83
N THR A 19 3.96 -13.34 -5.74
CA THR A 19 5.40 -13.63 -5.59
C THR A 19 6.19 -12.33 -5.44
N CYS A 20 5.94 -11.34 -6.31
CA CYS A 20 6.57 -10.02 -6.22
C CYS A 20 6.36 -9.32 -4.86
N LEU A 21 5.13 -9.37 -4.35
CA LEU A 21 4.76 -8.71 -3.10
C LEU A 21 5.33 -9.44 -1.89
N ASP A 22 5.29 -10.78 -1.89
CA ASP A 22 5.87 -11.64 -0.85
C ASP A 22 7.40 -11.43 -0.74
N ASP A 23 8.09 -11.23 -1.87
CA ASP A 23 9.54 -10.97 -1.90
C ASP A 23 9.92 -9.56 -1.42
N ARG A 24 9.03 -8.57 -1.61
CA ARG A 24 9.33 -7.13 -1.36
C ARG A 24 8.84 -6.62 -0.02
N TYR A 25 7.70 -7.14 0.47
CA TYR A 25 6.98 -6.52 1.57
C TYR A 25 6.60 -7.53 2.65
N LEU A 26 6.42 -7.00 3.87
CA LEU A 26 5.93 -7.80 4.99
C LEU A 26 4.42 -8.04 4.83
N HIS A 27 4.04 -9.32 4.89
CA HIS A 27 2.63 -9.75 4.85
C HIS A 27 1.91 -9.45 6.16
N ALA A 28 0.60 -9.15 6.07
CA ALA A 28 -0.28 -9.26 7.22
C ALA A 28 -0.45 -10.73 7.60
N SER A 29 -0.65 -11.03 8.88
CA SER A 29 -0.87 -12.38 9.38
C SER A 29 -2.18 -13.04 8.89
N ILE A 30 -3.02 -12.31 8.14
CA ILE A 30 -4.31 -12.79 7.61
C ILE A 30 -4.52 -12.22 6.20
N GLY A 31 -4.68 -13.11 5.20
CA GLY A 31 -4.98 -12.78 3.80
C GLY A 31 -3.80 -12.24 3.00
N ASP A 32 -3.99 -12.03 1.69
CA ASP A 32 -3.00 -11.39 0.80
C ASP A 32 -3.04 -9.85 0.94
N ILE A 33 -2.83 -9.40 2.18
CA ILE A 33 -2.70 -7.99 2.52
C ILE A 33 -1.24 -7.68 2.79
N TYR A 34 -0.71 -6.67 2.11
CA TYR A 34 0.67 -6.22 2.22
C TYR A 34 0.73 -4.81 2.80
N TRP A 35 1.73 -4.57 3.64
CA TRP A 35 1.96 -3.25 4.25
C TRP A 35 3.14 -2.57 3.56
N ILE A 36 2.87 -1.55 2.77
CA ILE A 36 3.92 -0.77 2.11
C ILE A 36 4.27 0.44 2.98
N PRO A 37 5.51 0.55 3.49
CA PRO A 37 5.94 1.71 4.26
C PRO A 37 5.94 2.98 3.43
N VAL A 38 5.36 4.06 3.97
CA VAL A 38 5.39 5.39 3.35
C VAL A 38 6.72 6.06 3.68
N PRO A 39 7.44 6.64 2.69
CA PRO A 39 8.66 7.39 2.91
C PRO A 39 8.47 8.52 3.92
N GLU A 40 9.41 8.68 4.85
CA GLU A 40 9.37 9.74 5.88
C GLU A 40 9.24 11.15 5.26
N ALA A 41 9.89 11.38 4.12
CA ALA A 41 9.84 12.65 3.39
C ALA A 41 8.42 13.02 2.88
N LEU A 42 7.49 12.07 2.83
CA LEU A 42 6.11 12.28 2.42
C LEU A 42 5.15 12.38 3.61
N LEU A 43 5.62 12.19 4.83
CA LEU A 43 4.78 12.32 6.02
C LEU A 43 4.41 13.77 6.26
N SER A 44 3.14 14.01 6.61
CA SER A 44 2.74 15.31 7.13
C SER A 44 3.43 15.60 8.46
N GLU A 45 3.48 16.88 8.86
CA GLU A 45 4.07 17.26 10.14
C GLU A 45 3.46 16.48 11.32
N ARG A 46 2.13 16.26 11.32
CA ARG A 46 1.46 15.44 12.34
C ARG A 46 1.98 14.01 12.35
N GLN A 47 2.10 13.39 11.18
CA GLN A 47 2.54 12.01 11.05
C GLN A 47 4.01 11.83 11.46
N ALA A 48 4.87 12.76 11.04
CA ALA A 48 6.30 12.73 11.36
C ALA A 48 6.58 12.91 12.87
N ARG A 49 5.75 13.66 13.60
CA ARG A 49 5.87 13.80 15.06
C ARG A 49 5.59 12.51 15.83
N HIS A 50 4.89 11.55 15.22
CA HIS A 50 4.44 10.33 15.90
C HIS A 50 5.42 9.19 15.66
N THR A 51 6.63 9.31 16.21
CA THR A 51 7.73 8.34 16.00
C THR A 51 7.39 6.93 16.45
N ASP A 52 6.62 6.78 17.53
CA ASP A 52 6.18 5.47 18.06
C ASP A 52 5.14 4.79 17.15
N CYS A 53 4.54 5.55 16.24
CA CYS A 53 3.60 5.04 15.25
C CYS A 53 4.30 4.58 13.96
N ALA A 54 5.59 4.85 13.80
CA ALA A 54 6.35 4.49 12.61
C ALA A 54 6.66 2.97 12.55
N PRO A 55 6.80 2.40 11.34
CA PRO A 55 6.52 3.03 10.06
C PRO A 55 5.01 3.20 9.84
N LEU A 56 4.62 4.34 9.25
CA LEU A 56 3.28 4.45 8.68
C LEU A 56 3.24 3.70 7.36
N VAL A 57 2.16 2.96 7.15
CA VAL A 57 2.00 2.05 6.02
C VAL A 57 0.70 2.31 5.29
N VAL A 58 0.66 1.89 4.03
CA VAL A 58 -0.57 1.73 3.24
C VAL A 58 -0.86 0.25 3.11
N ALA A 59 -2.15 -0.11 3.19
CA ALA A 59 -2.63 -1.47 2.98
C ALA A 59 -2.85 -1.72 1.50
N VAL A 60 -2.22 -2.76 0.96
CA VAL A 60 -2.45 -3.27 -0.39
C VAL A 60 -3.12 -4.63 -0.29
N HIS A 61 -4.26 -4.78 -0.94
CA HIS A 61 -5.06 -5.98 -0.98
C HIS A 61 -4.94 -6.59 -2.37
N LEU A 62 -4.38 -7.79 -2.44
CA LEU A 62 -4.35 -8.58 -3.66
C LEU A 62 -5.48 -9.61 -3.62
N GLU A 63 -6.27 -9.66 -4.68
CA GLU A 63 -7.33 -10.64 -4.91
C GLU A 63 -7.15 -11.24 -6.31
N ALA A 64 -7.83 -12.36 -6.59
CA ALA A 64 -7.62 -13.14 -7.81
C ALA A 64 -7.71 -12.32 -9.12
N GLU A 65 -8.59 -11.31 -9.17
CA GLU A 65 -8.86 -10.52 -10.39
C GLU A 65 -8.57 -9.02 -10.20
N ARG A 66 -8.03 -8.60 -9.05
CA ARG A 66 -7.77 -7.18 -8.78
C ARG A 66 -6.71 -6.94 -7.71
N LEU A 67 -6.07 -5.78 -7.79
CA LEU A 67 -5.28 -5.22 -6.69
C LEU A 67 -5.90 -3.89 -6.27
N SER A 68 -6.02 -3.68 -4.96
CA SER A 68 -6.56 -2.42 -4.43
C SER A 68 -5.73 -1.90 -3.26
N CYS A 69 -5.63 -0.58 -3.16
CA CYS A 69 -5.00 0.07 -2.02
C CYS A 69 -5.84 1.24 -1.52
N GLU A 70 -6.06 1.29 -0.21
CA GLU A 70 -6.74 2.42 0.39
C GLU A 70 -5.83 3.66 0.40
N PHE A 71 -6.39 4.83 0.14
CA PHE A 71 -5.69 6.10 0.34
C PHE A 71 -5.66 6.49 1.82
N LEU A 72 -5.25 5.58 2.69
CA LEU A 72 -5.27 5.75 4.13
C LEU A 72 -3.92 5.32 4.71
N LEU A 73 -3.22 6.26 5.32
CA LEU A 73 -2.00 5.95 6.07
C LEU A 73 -2.40 5.40 7.43
N ARG A 74 -1.80 4.28 7.82
CA ARG A 74 -2.10 3.57 9.06
C ARG A 74 -0.82 3.29 9.83
N THR A 75 -0.91 3.31 11.16
CA THR A 75 0.14 2.74 12.02
C THR A 75 -0.21 1.30 12.37
N ARG A 76 0.82 0.47 12.58
CA ARG A 76 0.66 -0.90 13.08
C ARG A 76 0.64 -0.98 14.61
N SER A 77 1.09 0.09 15.30
CA SER A 77 1.29 0.11 16.75
C SER A 77 0.04 0.53 17.52
N ALA A 78 -0.80 1.40 16.94
CA ALA A 78 -1.95 1.98 17.64
C ALA A 78 -3.16 2.18 16.70
N MET A 79 -4.17 1.31 16.81
CA MET A 79 -5.32 1.26 15.91
C MET A 79 -6.19 2.54 15.88
N ARG A 80 -6.02 3.46 16.84
CA ARG A 80 -6.79 4.71 16.96
C ARG A 80 -5.91 5.91 17.23
N CYS A 81 -4.83 6.06 16.46
CA CYS A 81 -4.00 7.27 16.49
C CYS A 81 -4.50 8.31 15.47
N ASP A 82 -4.41 9.59 15.80
CA ASP A 82 -4.76 10.71 14.91
C ASP A 82 -3.74 10.90 13.76
N CYS A 83 -2.61 10.18 13.79
CA CYS A 83 -1.71 10.05 12.64
C CYS A 83 -2.32 9.19 11.51
N MET A 84 -3.32 8.37 11.82
CA MET A 84 -4.09 7.61 10.82
C MET A 84 -5.04 8.54 10.10
N ALA A 85 -4.73 8.85 8.85
CA ALA A 85 -5.47 9.84 8.07
C ALA A 85 -5.45 9.50 6.58
N TYR A 86 -6.48 9.95 5.87
CA TYR A 86 -6.50 9.84 4.41
C TYR A 86 -5.28 10.57 3.82
N ALA A 87 -4.71 9.97 2.78
CA ALA A 87 -3.55 10.48 2.07
C ALA A 87 -3.82 11.91 1.56
N ASN A 88 -2.85 12.81 1.78
CA ASN A 88 -2.83 14.09 1.08
C ASN A 88 -2.46 13.90 -0.41
N THR A 89 -2.45 14.97 -1.20
CA THR A 89 -2.16 14.89 -2.64
C THR A 89 -0.82 14.23 -2.96
N ALA A 90 0.25 14.58 -2.23
CA ALA A 90 1.58 14.02 -2.48
C ALA A 90 1.63 12.53 -2.13
N GLN A 91 1.08 12.15 -0.98
CA GLN A 91 0.99 10.75 -0.54
C GLN A 91 0.12 9.92 -1.49
N ARG A 92 -1.00 10.46 -1.96
CA ARG A 92 -1.89 9.78 -2.91
C ARG A 92 -1.19 9.52 -4.24
N ASN A 93 -0.50 10.52 -4.78
CA ASN A 93 0.23 10.35 -6.04
C ASN A 93 1.35 9.31 -5.86
N TRP A 94 2.10 9.38 -4.75
CA TRP A 94 3.10 8.37 -4.43
C TRP A 94 2.52 6.96 -4.32
N ILE A 95 1.32 6.80 -3.73
CA ILE A 95 0.64 5.49 -3.67
C ILE A 95 0.39 4.96 -5.09
N ILE A 96 -0.18 5.79 -5.96
CA ILE A 96 -0.46 5.40 -7.36
C ILE A 96 0.85 5.01 -8.07
N ASP A 97 1.86 5.90 -8.03
CA ASP A 97 3.15 5.66 -8.68
C ASP A 97 3.83 4.38 -8.17
N THR A 98 3.69 4.08 -6.87
CA THR A 98 4.25 2.87 -6.25
C THR A 98 3.56 1.61 -6.77
N ILE A 99 2.24 1.64 -6.94
CA ILE A 99 1.49 0.51 -7.51
C ILE A 99 1.82 0.35 -9.00
N ASP A 100 1.84 1.43 -9.78
CA ASP A 100 2.18 1.37 -11.21
C ASP A 100 3.61 0.82 -11.42
N THR A 101 4.56 1.25 -10.58
CA THR A 101 5.94 0.73 -10.59
C THR A 101 5.99 -0.74 -10.22
N LEU A 102 5.21 -1.19 -9.21
CA LEU A 102 5.12 -2.60 -8.85
C LEU A 102 4.68 -3.46 -10.05
N PHE A 103 3.64 -3.05 -10.76
CA PHE A 103 3.15 -3.78 -11.94
C PHE A 103 4.22 -3.84 -13.04
N SER A 104 4.84 -2.70 -13.36
CA SER A 104 5.92 -2.62 -14.34
C SER A 104 7.09 -3.53 -13.97
N ASP A 105 7.55 -3.50 -12.72
CA ASP A 105 8.69 -4.31 -12.28
C ASP A 105 8.37 -5.82 -12.27
N CYS A 106 7.10 -6.18 -12.09
CA CYS A 106 6.62 -7.56 -12.20
C CYS A 106 6.39 -8.00 -13.65
N GLY A 107 6.66 -7.12 -14.63
CA GLY A 107 6.49 -7.41 -16.05
C GLY A 107 5.02 -7.44 -16.49
N ILE A 108 4.12 -6.83 -15.72
CA ILE A 108 2.69 -6.76 -16.04
C ILE A 108 2.42 -5.40 -16.68
N GLN A 109 1.75 -5.42 -17.83
CA GLN A 109 1.34 -4.21 -18.54
C GLN A 109 -0.15 -3.95 -18.28
N THR A 110 -0.42 -2.86 -17.56
CA THR A 110 -1.74 -2.30 -17.29
C THR A 110 -2.13 -1.26 -18.34
#